data_AF-A0A7C5BPH0-F1
#
_entry.id   AF-A0A7C5BPH0-F1
#
_cell.length_a   1.000
_cell.length_b   1.000
_cell.length_c   1.000
_cell.angle_alpha   90.00
_cell.angle_beta   90.00
_cell.angle_gamma   90.00
#
_symmetry.space_group_name_H-M   'P 1'
#
loop_
_entity.id
_entity.type
_entity.pdbx_description
1 polymer ?
#
loop_
_entity_poly.entity_id
_entity_poly.type
_entity_poly.pdbx_seq_one_letter_code
_entity_poly.pdbx_strand_id
1 'polypeptide(L)' 'YLDSLGWVHYRLGNLDEAVRNLKQAVVIQADPEFLAHLGEVLWQKGNHSEAKRIWQQALHRAPDNKLLLDTMRRFGQ' A
#
# COMPACT_ATOMS: atom_id res chain seq x y z
N TYR A 1 6.65 2.19 12.65
CA TYR A 1 6.03 3.49 12.99
C TYR A 1 5.63 4.27 11.75
N LEU A 2 6.48 4.38 10.71
CA LEU A 2 6.16 5.11 9.48
C LEU A 2 4.93 4.57 8.75
N ASP A 3 4.76 3.24 8.70
CA ASP A 3 3.56 2.64 8.11
C ASP A 3 2.28 3.08 8.83
N SER A 4 2.23 2.90 10.16
CA SER A 4 1.09 3.34 10.97
C SER A 4 0.82 4.84 10.86
N LEU A 5 1.87 5.68 10.82
CA LEU A 5 1.72 7.12 10.62
C LEU A 5 1.17 7.45 9.22
N GLY A 6 1.68 6.79 8.19
CA GLY A 6 1.15 6.90 6.83
C GLY A 6 -0.31 6.49 6.74
N TRP A 7 -0.69 5.43 7.45
CA TRP A 7 -2.08 4.98 7.54
C TRP A 7 -2.99 5.99 8.24
N VAL A 8 -2.51 6.66 9.30
CA VAL A 8 -3.25 7.76 9.95
C VAL A 8 -3.46 8.91 8.96
N HIS A 9 -2.43 9.33 8.22
CA HIS A 9 -2.58 10.37 7.20
C HIS A 9 -3.60 9.98 6.12
N TYR A 10 -3.61 8.71 5.70
CA TYR A 10 -4.60 8.20 4.76
C TYR A 10 -6.02 8.35 5.29
N ARG A 11 -6.26 7.93 6.54
CA ARG A 11 -7.57 8.04 7.20
C ARG A 11 -8.03 9.49 7.39
N LEU A 12 -7.10 10.45 7.43
CA LEU A 12 -7.37 11.89 7.49
C LEU A 12 -7.55 12.53 6.10
N GLY A 13 -7.42 11.78 5.00
CA GLY A 13 -7.49 12.30 3.63
C GLY A 13 -6.20 12.98 3.14
N ASN A 14 -5.14 12.97 3.95
CA ASN A 14 -3.84 13.55 3.61
C ASN A 14 -3.03 12.57 2.74
N LEU A 15 -3.49 12.34 1.51
CA LEU A 15 -2.97 11.27 0.64
C LEU A 15 -1.50 11.45 0.26
N ASP A 16 -1.03 12.68 0.05
CA ASP A 16 0.37 12.96 -0.24
C ASP A 16 1.31 12.53 0.89
N GLU A 17 0.92 12.83 2.12
CA GLU A 17 1.69 12.59 3.34
C GLU A 17 1.69 11.10 3.65
N ALA A 18 0.53 10.45 3.45
CA ALA A 18 0.40 9.01 3.53
C ALA A 18 1.37 8.30 2.58
N VAL A 19 1.39 8.69 1.30
CA VAL A 19 2.31 8.13 0.30
C VAL A 19 3.77 8.33 0.71
N ARG A 20 4.16 9.52 1.21
CA ARG A 20 5.55 9.78 1.62
C ARG A 20 6.00 8.86 2.76
N ASN A 21 5.19 8.75 3.81
CA ASN A 21 5.49 7.89 4.96
C ASN A 21 5.52 6.41 4.57
N LEU A 22 4.53 5.94 3.79
CA LEU A 22 4.44 4.55 3.37
C LEU A 22 5.58 4.14 2.42
N LYS A 23 5.99 5.03 1.51
CA LYS A 23 7.18 4.78 0.66
C LYS A 23 8.44 4.61 1.49
N GLN A 24 8.64 5.46 2.51
CA GLN A 24 9.78 5.32 3.41
C GLN A 24 9.71 4.03 4.22
N ALA A 25 8.52 3.64 4.71
CA ALA A 25 8.33 2.37 5.40
C ALA A 25 8.72 1.17 4.52
N VAL A 26 8.26 1.15 3.27
CA VAL A 26 8.58 0.10 2.29
C VAL A 26 10.08 0.04 1.96
N VAL A 27 10.77 1.19 1.89
CA VAL A 27 12.22 1.23 1.67
C VAL A 27 12.99 0.61 2.84
N ILE A 28 12.54 0.85 4.08
CA ILE A 28 13.16 0.26 5.28
C ILE A 28 12.87 -1.24 5.35
N GLN A 29 11.62 -1.63 5.09
CA GLN A 29 11.17 -3.01 5.11
C GLN A 29 10.08 -3.20 4.06
N ALA A 30 10.36 -4.03 3.06
CA ALA A 30 9.40 -4.40 2.02
C ALA A 30 8.40 -5.46 2.52
N ASP A 31 7.74 -5.18 3.65
CA ASP A 31 6.71 -6.02 4.24
C ASP A 31 5.47 -6.07 3.31
N PRO A 32 4.86 -7.24 3.09
CA PRO A 32 3.62 -7.35 2.30
C PRO A 32 2.49 -6.44 2.80
N GLU A 33 2.36 -6.22 4.10
CA GLU A 33 1.37 -5.30 4.68
C GLU A 33 1.67 -3.85 4.29
N PHE A 34 2.91 -3.41 4.38
CA PHE A 34 3.31 -2.03 4.04
C PHE A 34 3.14 -1.76 2.54
N LEU A 35 3.45 -2.75 1.71
CA LEU A 35 3.20 -2.69 0.27
C LEU A 35 1.69 -2.68 -0.03
N ALA A 36 0.88 -3.42 0.72
CA ALA A 36 -0.58 -3.40 0.58
C ALA A 36 -1.15 -2.01 0.89
N HIS A 37 -0.77 -1.41 2.03
CA HIS A 37 -1.16 -0.05 2.41
C HIS A 37 -0.70 0.98 1.38
N LEU A 38 0.56 0.93 0.94
CA LEU A 38 1.07 1.86 -0.08
C LEU A 38 0.25 1.77 -1.38
N GLY A 39 -0.04 0.55 -1.84
CA GLY A 39 -0.87 0.37 -3.04
C GLY A 39 -2.29 0.92 -2.87
N GLU A 40 -2.91 0.73 -1.71
CA GLU A 40 -4.24 1.26 -1.41
C GLU A 40 -4.28 2.79 -1.44
N VAL A 41 -3.31 3.45 -0.80
CA VAL A 41 -3.25 4.92 -0.80
C VAL A 41 -2.96 5.46 -2.21
N LEU A 42 -2.07 4.81 -2.96
CA LEU A 42 -1.80 5.17 -4.35
C LEU A 42 -3.05 5.00 -5.22
N TRP A 43 -3.84 3.96 -4.98
CA TRP A 43 -5.10 3.76 -5.69
C TRP A 43 -6.07 4.91 -5.41
N GLN A 44 -6.29 5.25 -4.14
CA GLN A 44 -7.19 6.33 -3.74
C GLN A 44 -6.76 7.70 -4.27
N LYS A 45 -5.46 7.89 -4.51
CA LYS A 45 -4.92 9.09 -5.14
C LYS A 45 -5.11 9.12 -6.67
N GLY A 46 -5.61 8.05 -7.28
CA GLY A 46 -5.78 7.91 -8.74
C GLY A 46 -4.55 7.33 -9.46
N ASN A 47 -3.48 6.98 -8.73
CA ASN A 47 -2.24 6.41 -9.29
C ASN A 47 -2.35 4.88 -9.46
N HIS A 48 -3.38 4.42 -10.17
CA HIS A 48 -3.75 3.00 -10.24
C HIS A 48 -2.66 2.11 -10.84
N SER A 49 -1.93 2.61 -11.85
CA SER A 49 -0.85 1.85 -12.50
C SER A 49 0.26 1.49 -11.50
N GLU A 50 0.66 2.46 -10.66
CA GLU A 50 1.68 2.23 -9.65
C GLU A 50 1.15 1.35 -8.52
N ALA A 51 -0.10 1.55 -8.08
CA ALA A 51 -0.74 0.68 -7.09
C ALA A 51 -0.70 -0.80 -7.51
N LYS A 52 -1.08 -1.10 -8.76
CA LYS A 52 -1.03 -2.46 -9.32
C LYS A 52 0.40 -3.02 -9.32
N ARG A 53 1.39 -2.22 -9.72
CA ARG A 53 2.81 -2.61 -9.72
C ARG A 53 3.30 -2.95 -8.31
N ILE A 54 2.90 -2.18 -7.30
CA ILE A 54 3.26 -2.41 -5.90
C ILE A 54 2.60 -3.69 -5.37
N TRP A 55 1.31 -3.91 -5.63
CA TRP A 55 0.64 -5.14 -5.21
C TRP A 55 1.18 -6.39 -5.90
N GLN A 56 1.57 -6.31 -7.18
CA GLN A 56 2.24 -7.42 -7.86
C GLN A 56 3.57 -7.78 -7.20
N GLN A 57 4.36 -6.79 -6.77
CA GLN A 57 5.60 -7.03 -6.02
C GLN A 57 5.32 -7.67 -4.65
N ALA A 58 4.29 -7.21 -3.95
CA ALA A 58 3.88 -7.79 -2.68
C ALA A 58 3.45 -9.27 -2.87
N LEU A 59 2.71 -9.55 -3.94
CA LEU A 59 2.20 -10.89 -4.24
C LEU A 59 3.33 -11.86 -4.59
N HIS A 60 4.35 -11.40 -5.31
CA HIS A 60 5.52 -12.21 -5.59
C HIS A 60 6.30 -12.61 -4.32
N ARG A 61 6.29 -11.75 -3.30
CA ARG A 61 6.98 -12.00 -2.01
C ARG A 61 6.15 -12.86 -1.06
N ALA A 62 4.84 -12.68 -1.06
CA ALA A 62 3.93 -13.37 -0.16
C ALA A 62 2.63 -13.74 -0.90
N PRO A 63 2.66 -14.80 -1.73
CA PRO A 63 1.54 -15.18 -2.60
C PRO A 63 0.28 -15.55 -1.84
N ASP A 64 0.43 -16.11 -0.63
CA ASP A 64 -0.68 -16.56 0.23
C ASP A 64 -1.07 -15.53 1.29
N ASN A 65 -0.55 -14.29 1.21
CA ASN A 65 -0.86 -13.27 2.19
C ASN A 65 -2.33 -12.83 2.04
N LYS A 66 -3.15 -13.24 3.01
CA LYS A 66 -4.59 -12.97 3.02
C LYS A 66 -4.93 -11.49 2.93
N LEU A 67 -4.23 -10.63 3.69
CA LEU A 67 -4.46 -9.19 3.69
C LEU A 67 -4.26 -8.59 2.30
N LEU A 68 -3.15 -8.93 1.64
CA LEU A 68 -2.85 -8.47 0.30
C LEU A 68 -3.90 -8.95 -0.71
N LEU A 69 -4.24 -10.23 -0.69
CA LEU A 69 -5.23 -10.81 -1.60
C LEU A 69 -6.61 -10.16 -1.41
N ASP A 70 -7.03 -9.93 -0.17
CA ASP A 70 -8.28 -9.26 0.16
C ASP A 70 -8.26 -7.81 -0.34
N THR A 71 -7.17 -7.06 -0.12
CA THR A 71 -7.00 -5.69 -0.62
C THR A 71 -7.08 -5.63 -2.15
N MET A 72 -6.34 -6.49 -2.86
CA MET A 72 -6.39 -6.54 -4.33
C MET A 72 -7.80 -6.87 -4.85
N ARG A 73 -8.55 -7.75 -4.17
CA ARG A 73 -9.94 -8.07 -4.53
C ARG A 73 -10.91 -6.90 -4.34
N ARG A 74 -10.67 -6.00 -3.37
CA ARG A 74 -11.49 -4.79 -3.17
C ARG A 74 -11.29 -3.75 -4.28
N PHE A 75 -10.08 -3.65 -4.83
CA PHE A 75 -9.71 -2.62 -5.80
C PHE A 75 -9.59 -3.12 -7.25
N GLY A 76 -9.60 -4.44 -7.48
CA GLY A 76 -9.45 -5.06 -8.80
C GLY A 76 -10.75 -5.26 -9.59
N GLN A 77 -11.87 -4.67 -9.16
CA GLN A 77 -13.16 -4.71 -9.87
C GLN A 77 -13.30 -3.53 -10.83
#